data_AF-A0A0G4KTI9-F1
#
_entry.id   AF-A0A0G4KTI9-F1
#
_cell.length_a   1.000
_cell.length_b   1.000
_cell.length_c   1.000
_cell.angle_alpha   90.00
_cell.angle_beta   90.00
_cell.angle_gamma   90.00
#
_symmetry.space_group_name_H-M   'P 1'
#
loop_
_entity.id
_entity.type
_entity.pdbx_description
1 polymer ?
#
loop_
_entity_poly.entity_id
_entity_poly.type
_entity_poly.pdbx_seq_one_letter_code
_entity_poly.pdbx_strand_id
1 'polypeptide(L)'
;VEPAFAMDPAENFRQYGFLCLEDEAIGQKVAEVDGQGLSTKAASWDYFQSLVNGNEDSRKILEPFLDHDNPKRCHTFGPEPGQIFCFWPQPNPPRLVVSMWSAGSEVKLYGGSHIGDMAVVFSSNGLFEASPPSMKKAGYEPVLIRLEKGGIIILDTRMLFERKSGFTIAYGMDTTREMKPEKH
;
A
#
# COMPACT_ATOMS: atom_id res chain seq x y z
N VAL A 1 2.03 16.49 11.50
CA VAL A 1 3.38 15.93 11.76
C VAL A 1 4.00 15.70 10.40
N GLU A 2 5.03 16.46 10.05
CA GLU A 2 5.81 16.21 8.83
C GLU A 2 6.47 14.83 8.97
N PRO A 3 6.35 13.92 7.99
CA PRO A 3 7.02 12.63 8.09
C PRO A 3 8.53 12.86 8.02
N ALA A 4 9.25 12.11 8.85
CA ALA A 4 10.66 12.24 9.11
C ALA A 4 11.50 11.97 7.85
N PHE A 5 11.93 13.03 7.16
CA PHE A 5 12.85 12.97 6.03
C PHE A 5 14.28 12.48 6.38
N ALA A 6 14.53 12.04 7.62
CA ALA A 6 15.85 11.62 8.10
C ALA A 6 15.93 10.13 8.49
N MET A 7 14.82 9.37 8.44
CA MET A 7 14.83 7.94 8.80
C MET A 7 15.03 7.07 7.56
N ASP A 8 15.67 5.92 7.73
CA ASP A 8 15.77 4.92 6.67
C ASP A 8 14.36 4.44 6.26
N PRO A 9 14.07 4.25 4.94
CA PRO A 9 12.77 3.83 4.46
C PRO A 9 12.23 2.55 5.11
N ALA A 10 13.08 1.57 5.40
CA ALA A 10 12.64 0.34 6.04
C ALA A 10 12.27 0.56 7.51
N GLU A 11 12.99 1.45 8.20
CA GLU A 11 12.64 1.85 9.58
C GLU A 11 11.33 2.63 9.62
N ASN A 12 11.16 3.61 8.72
CA ASN A 12 9.92 4.36 8.56
C ASN A 12 8.74 3.43 8.25
N PHE A 13 8.95 2.45 7.36
CA PHE A 13 7.95 1.44 7.03
C PHE A 13 7.60 0.58 8.25
N ARG A 14 8.58 0.13 9.04
CA ARG A 14 8.30 -0.64 10.28
C ARG A 14 7.47 0.17 11.27
N GLN A 15 7.78 1.46 11.43
CA GLN A 15 7.10 2.33 12.39
C GLN A 15 5.70 2.73 11.96
N TYR A 16 5.50 3.07 10.68
CA TYR A 16 4.23 3.64 10.20
C TYR A 16 3.39 2.70 9.33
N GLY A 17 3.98 1.62 8.82
CA GLY A 17 3.29 0.60 8.02
C GLY A 17 3.14 0.96 6.55
N PHE A 18 3.78 2.04 6.10
CA PHE A 18 3.73 2.47 4.70
C PHE A 18 4.99 3.20 4.23
N LEU A 19 5.20 3.18 2.91
CA LEU A 19 6.11 4.05 2.16
C LEU A 19 5.33 4.66 1.00
N CYS A 20 5.48 5.96 0.77
CA CYS A 20 4.89 6.67 -0.37
C CYS A 20 6.01 7.31 -1.18
N LEU A 21 5.99 7.08 -2.50
CA LEU A 21 6.93 7.66 -3.44
C LEU A 21 6.14 8.28 -4.60
N GLU A 22 6.26 9.58 -4.80
CA GLU A 22 5.70 10.23 -5.99
C GLU A 22 6.61 9.94 -7.20
N ASP A 23 6.02 9.46 -8.28
CA ASP A 23 6.74 9.07 -9.50
C ASP A 23 5.85 9.28 -10.73
N GLU A 24 6.28 10.20 -11.59
CA GLU A 24 5.56 10.57 -12.81
C GLU A 24 5.51 9.44 -13.84
N ALA A 25 6.59 8.66 -13.95
CA ALA A 25 6.64 7.55 -14.91
C ALA A 25 5.64 6.46 -14.50
N ILE A 26 5.50 6.21 -13.19
CA ILE A 26 4.47 5.31 -12.66
C ILE A 26 3.07 5.86 -12.97
N GLY A 27 2.80 7.14 -12.70
CA GLY A 27 1.49 7.73 -12.97
C GLY A 27 1.08 7.65 -14.44
N GLN A 28 2.01 7.94 -15.36
CA GLN A 28 1.80 7.76 -16.81
C GLN A 28 1.54 6.29 -17.16
N LYS A 29 2.29 5.37 -16.55
CA LYS A 29 2.15 3.93 -16.81
C LYS A 29 0.82 3.37 -16.32
N VAL A 30 0.28 3.86 -15.20
CA VAL A 30 -1.07 3.49 -14.73
C VAL A 30 -2.12 3.84 -15.78
N ALA A 31 -2.07 5.05 -16.35
CA ALA A 31 -3.01 5.46 -17.38
C ALA A 31 -2.90 4.60 -18.65
N GLU A 32 -1.68 4.23 -19.05
CA GLU A 32 -1.45 3.34 -20.18
C GLU A 32 -2.02 1.93 -19.95
N VAL A 33 -1.69 1.31 -18.81
CA VAL A 33 -2.10 -0.05 -18.45
C VAL A 33 -3.63 -0.14 -18.32
N ASP A 34 -4.24 0.87 -17.72
CA ASP A 34 -5.70 0.93 -17.61
C ASP A 34 -6.38 1.16 -18.96
N GLY A 35 -5.84 2.05 -19.80
CA GLY A 35 -6.33 2.28 -21.16
C GLY A 35 -6.26 1.03 -22.06
N GLN A 36 -5.35 0.10 -21.78
CA GLN A 36 -5.26 -1.20 -22.44
C GLN A 36 -6.17 -2.29 -21.84
N GLY A 37 -6.90 -1.99 -20.75
CA GLY A 37 -7.75 -2.95 -20.04
C GLY A 37 -6.94 -4.07 -19.35
N LEU A 38 -5.70 -3.77 -18.94
CA LEU A 38 -4.79 -4.74 -18.33
C LEU A 38 -4.69 -4.58 -16.80
N SER A 39 -5.28 -3.52 -16.23
CA SER A 39 -5.15 -3.12 -14.83
C SER A 39 -5.62 -4.18 -13.82
N THR A 40 -6.45 -5.14 -14.22
CA THR A 40 -6.91 -6.25 -13.35
C THR A 40 -6.09 -7.53 -13.47
N LYS A 41 -5.06 -7.56 -14.33
CA LYS A 41 -4.24 -8.75 -14.59
C LYS A 41 -2.93 -8.67 -13.82
N ALA A 42 -2.55 -9.72 -13.10
CA ALA A 42 -1.26 -9.76 -12.39
C ALA A 42 -0.05 -9.55 -13.32
N ALA A 43 -0.13 -10.01 -14.57
CA ALA A 43 0.90 -9.77 -15.60
C ALA A 43 1.12 -8.29 -15.93
N SER A 44 0.20 -7.38 -15.58
CA SER A 44 0.44 -5.93 -15.71
C SER A 44 1.59 -5.45 -14.82
N TRP A 45 2.01 -6.23 -13.82
CA TRP A 45 3.19 -5.94 -13.01
C TRP A 45 4.46 -5.75 -13.84
N ASP A 46 4.61 -6.44 -14.97
CA ASP A 46 5.78 -6.36 -15.86
C ASP A 46 6.02 -4.93 -16.37
N TYR A 47 4.97 -4.11 -16.42
CA TYR A 47 5.05 -2.69 -16.81
C TYR A 47 5.65 -1.80 -15.72
N PHE A 48 5.62 -2.24 -14.46
CA PHE A 48 6.03 -1.45 -13.29
C PHE A 48 7.30 -2.00 -12.62
N GLN A 49 7.57 -3.30 -12.74
CA GLN A 49 8.61 -3.99 -11.97
C GLN A 49 9.98 -3.31 -12.04
N SER A 50 10.40 -2.84 -13.22
CA SER A 50 11.70 -2.18 -13.40
C SER A 50 11.77 -0.83 -12.69
N LEU A 51 10.69 -0.04 -12.72
CA LEU A 51 10.58 1.24 -12.02
C LEU A 51 10.58 1.03 -10.50
N VAL A 52 9.79 0.06 -10.02
CA VAL A 52 9.68 -0.25 -8.59
C VAL A 52 10.99 -0.79 -8.04
N ASN A 53 11.65 -1.72 -8.74
CA ASN A 53 12.89 -2.34 -8.27
C ASN A 53 14.13 -1.48 -8.50
N GLY A 54 14.03 -0.49 -9.40
CA GLY A 54 15.08 0.47 -9.70
C GLY A 54 15.19 1.61 -8.66
N ASN A 55 14.15 1.82 -7.84
CA ASN A 55 14.18 2.77 -6.74
C ASN A 55 14.76 2.11 -5.47
N GLU A 56 15.75 2.77 -4.85
CA GLU A 56 16.46 2.20 -3.70
C GLU A 56 15.57 2.08 -2.46
N ASP A 57 14.67 3.04 -2.24
CA ASP A 57 13.83 3.11 -1.04
C ASP A 57 12.74 2.02 -1.05
N SER A 58 12.09 1.81 -2.19
CA SER A 58 11.16 0.69 -2.37
C SER A 58 11.88 -0.65 -2.25
N ARG A 59 13.07 -0.76 -2.85
CA ARG A 59 13.84 -2.02 -2.85
C ARG A 59 14.21 -2.47 -1.43
N LYS A 60 14.58 -1.56 -0.53
CA LYS A 60 14.86 -1.86 0.88
C LYS A 60 13.71 -2.57 1.60
N ILE A 61 12.46 -2.33 1.19
CA ILE A 61 11.26 -2.95 1.77
C ILE A 61 10.90 -4.22 1.02
N LEU A 62 11.04 -4.22 -0.30
CA LEU A 62 10.56 -5.29 -1.17
C LEU A 62 11.54 -6.45 -1.32
N GLU A 63 12.83 -6.27 -1.01
CA GLU A 63 13.86 -7.30 -1.19
C GLU A 63 13.45 -8.70 -0.67
N PRO A 64 12.85 -8.86 0.53
CA PRO A 64 12.40 -10.18 1.02
C PRO A 64 11.31 -10.84 0.17
N PHE A 65 10.65 -10.09 -0.72
CA PHE A 65 9.54 -10.51 -1.55
C PHE A 65 9.94 -10.74 -3.02
N LEU A 66 11.14 -10.29 -3.44
CA LEU A 66 11.58 -10.33 -4.84
C LEU A 66 12.06 -11.72 -5.30
N ASP A 67 12.53 -12.55 -4.37
CA ASP A 67 12.97 -13.94 -4.66
C ASP A 67 11.80 -14.92 -4.83
N HIS A 68 10.57 -14.41 -4.83
CA HIS A 68 9.35 -15.19 -4.96
C HIS A 68 8.65 -14.86 -6.27
N ASP A 69 7.85 -15.81 -6.76
CA ASP A 69 6.95 -15.61 -7.90
C ASP A 69 5.81 -14.64 -7.49
N ASN A 70 6.11 -13.34 -7.53
CA ASN A 70 5.25 -12.25 -7.12
C ASN A 70 5.00 -11.31 -8.31
N PRO A 71 3.83 -10.65 -8.38
CA PRO A 71 2.75 -10.64 -7.38
C PRO A 71 1.76 -11.81 -7.51
N LYS A 72 1.16 -12.21 -6.38
CA LYS A 72 0.15 -13.29 -6.33
C LYS A 72 -1.27 -12.82 -6.61
N ARG A 73 -1.55 -11.53 -6.39
CA ARG A 73 -2.88 -10.93 -6.53
C ARG A 73 -2.77 -9.58 -7.23
N CYS A 74 -3.80 -9.22 -7.98
CA CYS A 74 -3.92 -7.93 -8.63
C CYS A 74 -5.37 -7.47 -8.53
N HIS A 75 -5.58 -6.27 -8.00
CA HIS A 75 -6.90 -5.67 -7.85
C HIS A 75 -6.84 -4.18 -8.17
N THR A 76 -7.91 -3.65 -8.75
CA THR A 76 -8.05 -2.22 -9.01
C THR A 76 -9.04 -1.62 -8.03
N PHE A 77 -8.77 -0.41 -7.57
CA PHE A 77 -9.70 0.32 -6.70
C PHE A 77 -9.92 1.74 -7.19
N GLY A 78 -11.17 2.19 -7.08
CA GLY A 78 -11.55 3.59 -7.23
C GLY A 78 -11.64 4.30 -5.88
N PRO A 79 -12.07 5.57 -5.89
CA PRO A 79 -12.26 6.34 -4.67
C PRO A 79 -13.49 5.86 -3.90
N GLU A 80 -13.36 5.77 -2.58
CA GLU A 80 -14.46 5.46 -1.66
C GLU A 80 -14.36 6.38 -0.43
N PRO A 81 -14.64 7.69 -0.59
CA PRO A 81 -14.48 8.66 0.48
C PRO A 81 -15.36 8.34 1.69
N GLY A 82 -14.79 8.46 2.89
CA GLY A 82 -15.47 8.19 4.16
C GLY A 82 -15.40 6.74 4.63
N GLN A 83 -14.94 5.81 3.81
CA GLN A 83 -14.73 4.42 4.20
C GLN A 83 -13.24 4.13 4.42
N ILE A 84 -12.92 3.45 5.53
CA ILE A 84 -11.55 3.20 5.98
C ILE A 84 -11.31 1.70 5.93
N PHE A 85 -10.29 1.27 5.20
CA PHE A 85 -10.05 -0.13 4.91
C PHE A 85 -8.64 -0.59 5.26
N CYS A 86 -8.46 -1.89 5.47
CA CYS A 86 -7.18 -2.58 5.28
C CYS A 86 -7.37 -3.78 4.33
N PHE A 87 -6.26 -4.30 3.78
CA PHE A 87 -6.30 -5.45 2.87
C PHE A 87 -6.45 -6.77 3.61
N TRP A 88 -5.79 -6.91 4.75
CA TRP A 88 -5.79 -8.13 5.54
C TRP A 88 -5.45 -7.82 7.00
N PRO A 89 -6.32 -8.15 7.97
CA PRO A 89 -6.12 -7.75 9.37
C PRO A 89 -5.16 -8.66 10.15
N GLN A 90 -4.83 -9.84 9.63
CA GLN A 90 -3.97 -10.78 10.37
C GLN A 90 -2.49 -10.48 10.11
N PRO A 91 -1.62 -10.57 11.14
CA PRO A 91 -0.19 -10.30 11.01
C PRO A 91 0.58 -11.39 10.24
N ASN A 92 0.00 -12.59 10.11
CA ASN A 92 0.67 -13.74 9.54
C ASN A 92 -0.18 -14.44 8.46
N PRO A 93 0.46 -15.01 7.41
CA PRO A 93 1.87 -14.83 7.06
C PRO A 93 2.16 -13.36 6.65
N PRO A 94 3.42 -12.91 6.70
CA PRO A 94 3.75 -11.55 6.32
C PRO A 94 3.42 -11.31 4.85
N ARG A 95 2.73 -10.21 4.58
CA ARG A 95 2.29 -9.79 3.25
C ARG A 95 2.39 -8.29 3.13
N LEU A 96 2.66 -7.84 1.91
CA LEU A 96 2.63 -6.43 1.56
C LEU A 96 1.70 -6.20 0.38
N VAL A 97 1.25 -4.97 0.24
CA VAL A 97 0.63 -4.49 -1.00
C VAL A 97 1.54 -3.43 -1.59
N VAL A 98 1.89 -3.61 -2.86
CA VAL A 98 2.50 -2.54 -3.67
C VAL A 98 1.42 -2.00 -4.59
N SER A 99 1.12 -0.72 -4.46
CA SER A 99 0.04 -0.08 -5.22
C SER A 99 0.57 1.03 -6.11
N MET A 100 0.16 1.01 -7.38
CA MET A 100 0.44 2.04 -8.37
C MET A 100 -0.75 2.98 -8.43
N TRP A 101 -0.49 4.28 -8.41
CA TRP A 101 -1.51 5.32 -8.35
C TRP A 101 -1.44 6.23 -9.56
N SER A 102 -2.60 6.54 -10.12
CA SER A 102 -2.75 7.52 -11.18
C SER A 102 -2.36 8.93 -10.71
N ALA A 103 -2.02 9.81 -11.65
CA ALA A 103 -1.86 11.24 -11.37
C ALA A 103 -3.12 11.86 -10.75
N GLY A 104 -2.94 12.80 -9.81
CA GLY A 104 -4.01 13.47 -9.08
C GLY A 104 -4.69 12.62 -8.01
N SER A 105 -4.11 11.49 -7.62
CA SER A 105 -4.65 10.61 -6.59
C SER A 105 -4.45 11.18 -5.19
N GLU A 106 -5.48 11.05 -4.36
CA GLU A 106 -5.43 11.40 -2.94
C GLU A 106 -5.80 10.19 -2.06
N VAL A 107 -5.02 9.96 -1.01
CA VAL A 107 -5.25 8.89 -0.04
C VAL A 107 -4.92 9.37 1.36
N LYS A 108 -5.71 8.96 2.35
CA LYS A 108 -5.32 9.10 3.75
C LYS A 108 -4.75 7.80 4.27
N LEU A 109 -3.61 7.89 4.95
CA LEU A 109 -2.96 6.75 5.58
C LEU A 109 -2.93 6.97 7.10
N TYR A 110 -3.34 5.96 7.86
CA TYR A 110 -3.40 6.02 9.32
C TYR A 110 -2.15 5.35 9.88
N GLY A 111 -1.04 6.11 9.92
CA GLY A 111 0.27 5.58 10.30
C GLY A 111 0.28 4.87 11.66
N GLY A 112 0.96 3.73 11.73
CA GLY A 112 1.05 2.89 12.93
C GLY A 112 -0.17 1.99 13.18
N SER A 113 -1.24 2.14 12.39
CA SER A 113 -2.45 1.30 12.53
C SER A 113 -2.20 -0.19 12.26
N HIS A 114 -1.12 -0.54 11.56
CA HIS A 114 -0.74 -1.94 11.33
C HIS A 114 -0.27 -2.65 12.61
N ILE A 115 0.12 -1.92 13.66
CA ILE A 115 0.61 -2.51 14.93
C ILE A 115 -0.55 -2.87 15.85
N GLY A 116 -1.66 -2.13 15.79
CA GLY A 116 -2.76 -2.27 16.73
C GLY A 116 -3.80 -3.32 16.35
N ASP A 117 -4.51 -3.82 17.36
CA ASP A 117 -5.66 -4.71 17.18
C ASP A 117 -6.92 -3.88 16.86
N MET A 118 -7.14 -3.62 15.57
CA MET A 118 -8.34 -2.94 15.07
C MET A 118 -9.45 -3.97 14.80
N ALA A 119 -10.64 -3.75 15.39
CA ALA A 119 -11.82 -4.49 14.97
C ALA A 119 -12.27 -4.02 13.58
N VAL A 120 -12.19 -4.92 12.60
CA VAL A 120 -12.59 -4.69 11.21
C VAL A 120 -13.57 -5.76 10.74
N VAL A 121 -14.40 -5.43 9.75
CA VAL A 121 -15.38 -6.34 9.16
C VAL A 121 -15.11 -6.53 7.67
N PHE A 122 -15.33 -7.74 7.16
CA PHE A 122 -15.16 -8.00 5.73
C PHE A 122 -16.23 -7.25 4.92
N SER A 123 -15.81 -6.52 3.88
CA SER A 123 -16.67 -5.70 3.02
C SER A 123 -16.80 -6.31 1.62
N SER A 124 -17.82 -5.88 0.87
CA SER A 124 -18.14 -6.42 -0.45
C SER A 124 -17.10 -6.10 -1.52
N ASN A 125 -16.25 -5.09 -1.31
CA ASN A 125 -15.13 -4.75 -2.18
C ASN A 125 -13.89 -5.65 -1.98
N GLY A 126 -14.00 -6.69 -1.14
CA GLY A 126 -12.91 -7.63 -0.87
C GLY A 126 -11.89 -7.13 0.15
N LEU A 127 -12.13 -5.98 0.78
CA LEU A 127 -11.30 -5.42 1.85
C LEU A 127 -11.96 -5.59 3.21
N PHE A 128 -11.26 -5.18 4.26
CA PHE A 128 -11.78 -5.15 5.63
C PHE A 128 -11.97 -3.70 6.08
N GLU A 129 -13.18 -3.36 6.49
CA GLU A 129 -13.57 -2.00 6.87
C GLU A 129 -13.45 -1.78 8.38
N ALA A 130 -12.82 -0.67 8.76
CA ALA A 130 -12.78 -0.16 10.13
C ALA A 130 -13.85 0.90 10.33
N SER A 131 -14.58 0.83 11.46
CA SER A 131 -15.59 1.85 11.75
C SER A 131 -14.93 3.19 12.13
N PRO A 132 -15.42 4.34 11.63
CA PRO A 132 -14.91 5.65 12.04
C PRO A 132 -14.93 5.90 13.56
N PRO A 133 -15.95 5.44 14.33
CA PRO A 133 -15.91 5.51 15.80
C PRO A 133 -14.75 4.73 16.42
N SER A 134 -14.42 3.54 15.89
CA SER A 134 -13.26 2.75 16.35
C SER A 134 -11.96 3.52 16.13
N MET A 135 -11.82 4.15 14.96
CA MET A 135 -10.64 4.94 14.60
C MET A 135 -10.43 6.13 15.55
N LYS A 136 -11.51 6.87 15.81
CA LYS A 136 -11.48 8.01 16.74
C LYS A 136 -11.09 7.59 18.15
N LYS A 137 -11.62 6.45 18.63
CA LYS A 137 -11.29 5.91 19.97
C LYS A 137 -9.83 5.48 20.06
N ALA A 138 -9.27 4.93 18.98
CA ALA A 138 -7.89 4.48 18.93
C ALA A 138 -6.87 5.63 18.78
N GLY A 139 -7.33 6.84 18.46
CA GLY A 139 -6.47 8.03 18.39
C GLY A 139 -5.55 8.07 17.17
N TYR A 140 -5.87 7.32 16.11
CA TYR A 140 -5.11 7.39 14.87
C TYR A 140 -5.47 8.64 14.09
N GLU A 141 -4.49 9.53 13.92
CA GLU A 141 -4.62 10.71 13.08
C GLU A 141 -4.11 10.40 11.66
N PRO A 142 -4.94 10.54 10.62
CA PRO A 142 -4.52 10.25 9.25
C PRO A 142 -3.60 11.34 8.70
N VAL A 143 -2.66 10.92 7.85
CA VAL A 143 -1.91 11.82 6.97
C VAL A 143 -2.52 11.76 5.58
N LEU A 144 -2.86 12.92 5.03
CA LEU A 144 -3.30 13.04 3.63
C LEU A 144 -2.08 13.07 2.72
N ILE A 145 -2.00 12.09 1.81
CA ILE A 145 -0.99 11.99 0.77
C ILE A 145 -1.63 12.40 -0.55
N ARG A 146 -0.96 13.29 -1.27
CA ARG A 146 -1.30 13.69 -2.63
C ARG A 146 -0.21 13.19 -3.57
N LEU A 147 -0.62 12.46 -4.59
CA LEU A 147 0.24 11.97 -5.67
C LEU A 147 -0.15 12.74 -6.92
N GLU A 148 0.28 14.00 -7.00
CA GLU A 148 -0.04 14.92 -8.10
C GLU A 148 0.38 14.31 -9.43
N LYS A 149 1.55 13.65 -9.47
CA LYS A 149 2.08 12.98 -10.65
C LYS A 149 1.82 11.48 -10.71
N GLY A 150 1.13 10.93 -9.70
CA GLY A 150 1.01 9.49 -9.50
C GLY A 150 2.22 8.94 -8.74
N GLY A 151 2.30 7.63 -8.59
CA GLY A 151 3.41 7.03 -7.87
C GLY A 151 3.09 5.70 -7.22
N ILE A 152 3.91 5.35 -6.24
CA ILE A 152 3.90 4.05 -5.56
C ILE A 152 3.53 4.26 -4.10
N ILE A 153 2.67 3.39 -3.58
CA ILE A 153 2.50 3.22 -2.14
C ILE A 153 2.70 1.75 -1.80
N ILE A 154 3.64 1.47 -0.89
CA ILE A 154 3.87 0.15 -0.30
C ILE A 154 3.22 0.14 1.07
N LEU A 155 2.41 -0.88 1.36
CA LEU A 155 1.61 -0.99 2.58
C LEU A 155 1.81 -2.34 3.26
N ASP A 156 1.91 -2.33 4.60
CA ASP A 156 1.55 -3.51 5.40
C ASP A 156 0.07 -3.78 5.17
N THR A 157 -0.32 -5.04 4.98
CA THR A 157 -1.72 -5.36 4.66
C THR A 157 -2.73 -4.92 5.72
N ARG A 158 -2.28 -4.74 6.97
CA ARG A 158 -3.11 -4.29 8.10
C ARG A 158 -3.25 -2.77 8.17
N MET A 159 -2.43 -2.03 7.43
CA MET A 159 -2.44 -0.57 7.43
C MET A 159 -3.82 -0.08 6.97
N LEU A 160 -4.42 0.81 7.76
CA LEU A 160 -5.72 1.41 7.46
C LEU A 160 -5.59 2.62 6.56
N PHE A 161 -6.40 2.69 5.50
CA PHE A 161 -6.38 3.76 4.52
C PHE A 161 -7.78 4.16 4.05
N GLU A 162 -7.92 5.40 3.60
CA GLU A 162 -9.13 5.93 2.94
C GLU A 162 -8.75 6.48 1.57
N ARG A 163 -9.36 5.95 0.50
CA ARG A 163 -9.13 6.38 -0.89
C ARG A 163 -10.02 7.58 -1.20
N LYS A 164 -9.43 8.77 -1.38
CA LYS A 164 -10.17 10.03 -1.56
C LYS A 164 -10.48 10.33 -3.03
N SER A 165 -9.51 10.13 -3.92
CA SER A 165 -9.64 10.39 -5.36
C SER A 165 -8.68 9.54 -6.19
N GLY A 166 -8.92 9.51 -7.50
CA GLY A 166 -8.07 8.84 -8.48
C GLY A 166 -8.26 7.32 -8.53
N PHE A 167 -7.29 6.64 -9.13
CA PHE A 167 -7.35 5.21 -9.45
C PHE A 167 -6.07 4.51 -8.99
N THR A 168 -6.21 3.27 -8.54
CA THR A 168 -5.05 2.47 -8.14
C THR A 168 -5.11 1.03 -8.61
N ILE A 169 -3.94 0.50 -8.95
CA ILE A 169 -3.69 -0.92 -9.21
C ILE A 169 -2.84 -1.47 -8.05
N ALA A 170 -3.39 -2.41 -7.30
CA ALA A 170 -2.78 -2.99 -6.11
C ALA A 170 -2.31 -4.42 -6.36
N TYR A 171 -1.05 -4.69 -6.03
CA TYR A 171 -0.39 -5.97 -6.20
C TYR A 171 -0.06 -6.57 -4.82
N GLY A 172 -0.57 -7.77 -4.57
CA GLY A 172 -0.29 -8.51 -3.33
C GLY A 172 1.04 -9.27 -3.42
N MET A 173 1.94 -8.96 -2.49
CA MET A 173 3.25 -9.60 -2.35
C MET A 173 3.24 -10.53 -1.14
N ASP A 174 3.44 -11.81 -1.37
CA ASP A 174 3.48 -12.82 -0.31
C ASP A 174 4.94 -13.28 -0.13
N THR A 175 5.36 -13.49 1.13
CA THR A 175 6.60 -14.21 1.46
C THR A 175 6.25 -15.62 1.95
N THR A 176 7.04 -16.62 1.56
CA THR A 176 6.94 -17.98 2.11
C THR A 176 7.79 -18.18 3.37
N ARG A 177 8.64 -17.21 3.70
CA ARG A 177 9.45 -17.20 4.92
C ARG A 177 8.63 -16.60 6.07
N GLU A 178 8.54 -17.33 7.18
CA GLU A 178 8.30 -16.68 8.46
C GLU A 178 9.41 -15.65 8.68
N MET A 179 9.05 -14.36 8.71
CA MET A 179 9.99 -13.33 9.15
C MET A 179 10.25 -13.59 10.63
N LYS A 180 11.37 -14.25 10.93
CA LYS A 180 11.82 -14.41 12.32
C LYS A 180 12.03 -13.00 12.87
N PRO A 181 11.43 -12.64 14.02
CA PRO A 181 11.74 -11.37 14.64
C PRO A 181 13.24 -11.32 14.90
N GLU A 182 13.91 -10.28 14.40
CA GLU A 182 15.27 -9.97 14.84
C GLU A 182 15.22 -9.80 16.36
N LYS A 183 15.98 -10.64 17.07
CA LYS A 183 16.20 -10.46 18.50
C LYS A 183 17.07 -9.22 18.68
N HIS A 184 16.58 -8.34 19.56
CA HIS A 184 17.14 -7.05 19.98
C HIS A 184 18.65 -6.94 19.99
#